data_AF-A0A1E4ZWU1-F1
#
_entry.id   AF-A0A1E4ZWU1-F1
#
_cell.length_a   1.000
_cell.length_b   1.000
_cell.length_c   1.000
_cell.angle_alpha   90.00
_cell.angle_beta   90.00
_cell.angle_gamma   90.00
#
_symmetry.space_group_name_H-M   'P 1'
#
loop_
_entity.id
_entity.type
_entity.pdbx_description
1 polymer ?
#
loop_
_entity_poly.entity_id
_entity_poly.type
_entity_poly.pdbx_seq_one_letter_code
_entity_poly.pdbx_strand_id
1 'polypeptide(L)'
;MALLERIIKASSKEGDVVLDPFCGCATTCVASEKIGRKWIGIDISIKAYELVKVRLAKDIELENTLFYEKKISCITTPPKRTDLEENYEEEKSVYIISNPKHINEYKVGIASNPKSRLKSYQIGDPERSYKLRYYLTTKTSIARNLEKYIHQKFPNKHEWVSGDFLKIKEEMIRYSELNH
;
A
#
# COMPACT_ATOMS: atom_id res chain seq x y z
N MET A 1 -6.32 30.00 5.66
CA MET A 1 -6.73 29.22 4.48
C MET A 1 -6.82 30.05 3.18
N ALA A 2 -6.73 31.38 3.24
CA ALA A 2 -6.92 32.28 2.10
C ALA A 2 -6.07 31.98 0.85
N LEU A 3 -4.83 31.50 0.99
CA LEU A 3 -3.98 31.18 -0.17
C LEU A 3 -4.54 30.00 -0.98
N LEU A 4 -4.96 28.93 -0.30
CA LEU A 4 -5.43 27.72 -0.97
C LEU A 4 -6.80 27.95 -1.64
N GLU A 5 -7.68 28.70 -0.98
CA GLU A 5 -8.96 29.12 -1.57
C GLU A 5 -8.75 29.92 -2.86
N ARG A 6 -7.74 30.80 -2.91
CA ARG A 6 -7.40 31.56 -4.13
C ARG A 6 -6.95 30.64 -5.25
N ILE A 7 -6.12 29.64 -4.95
CA ILE A 7 -5.65 28.65 -5.92
C ILE A 7 -6.84 27.85 -6.47
N ILE A 8 -7.72 27.35 -5.59
CA ILE A 8 -8.88 26.57 -6.03
C ILE A 8 -9.82 27.44 -6.87
N LYS A 9 -10.12 28.68 -6.47
CA LYS A 9 -10.97 29.60 -7.26
C LYS A 9 -10.40 29.92 -8.64
N ALA A 10 -9.08 30.01 -8.76
CA ALA A 10 -8.44 30.28 -10.05
C ALA A 10 -8.47 29.06 -10.99
N SER A 11 -8.56 27.85 -10.43
CA SER A 11 -8.42 26.59 -11.16
C SER A 11 -9.70 25.75 -11.23
N SER A 12 -10.80 26.20 -10.63
CA SER A 12 -12.10 25.50 -10.63
C SER A 12 -13.28 26.46 -10.53
N LYS A 13 -14.43 26.00 -11.02
CA LYS A 13 -15.73 26.67 -10.89
C LYS A 13 -16.47 26.14 -9.66
N GLU A 14 -17.51 26.85 -9.27
CA GLU A 14 -18.42 26.38 -8.23
C GLU A 14 -19.06 25.04 -8.66
N GLY A 15 -19.21 24.11 -7.72
CA GLY A 15 -19.70 22.76 -7.98
C GLY A 15 -18.69 21.77 -8.57
N ASP A 16 -17.52 22.23 -9.04
CA ASP A 16 -16.45 21.34 -9.51
C ASP A 16 -15.91 20.46 -8.36
N VAL A 17 -15.25 19.36 -8.75
CA VAL A 17 -14.63 18.42 -7.82
C VAL A 17 -13.13 18.72 -7.69
N VAL A 18 -12.66 18.91 -6.47
CA VAL A 18 -11.24 19.05 -6.14
C VAL A 18 -10.71 17.72 -5.60
N LEU A 19 -9.70 17.15 -6.24
CA LEU A 19 -9.02 15.93 -5.79
C LEU A 19 -7.72 16.28 -5.05
N ASP A 20 -7.58 15.80 -3.82
CA ASP A 20 -6.34 15.84 -3.06
C ASP A 20 -5.89 14.42 -2.70
N PRO A 21 -4.88 13.86 -3.40
CA PRO A 21 -4.43 12.49 -3.16
C PRO A 21 -3.58 12.32 -1.88
N PHE A 22 -3.30 13.41 -1.15
CA PHE A 22 -2.52 13.41 0.09
C PHE A 22 -3.16 14.36 1.11
N CYS A 23 -4.46 14.18 1.35
CA CYS A 23 -5.28 15.19 1.99
C CYS A 23 -4.91 15.45 3.46
N GLY A 24 -4.26 14.49 4.14
CA GLY A 24 -3.62 14.63 5.44
C GLY A 24 -4.40 15.50 6.44
N CYS A 25 -3.97 16.75 6.60
CA CYS A 25 -4.54 17.70 7.54
C CYS A 25 -5.93 18.27 7.15
N ALA A 26 -6.54 17.77 6.08
CA ALA A 26 -7.85 18.16 5.55
C ALA A 26 -7.96 19.59 5.00
N THR A 27 -6.85 20.29 4.80
CA THR A 27 -6.87 21.72 4.43
C THR A 27 -7.53 21.93 3.06
N THR A 28 -7.23 21.08 2.07
CA THR A 28 -7.85 21.18 0.73
C THR A 28 -9.34 20.86 0.75
N CYS A 29 -9.75 19.85 1.51
CA CYS A 29 -11.15 19.46 1.65
C CYS A 29 -11.98 20.60 2.27
N VAL A 30 -11.51 21.16 3.39
CA VAL A 30 -12.18 22.27 4.09
C VAL A 30 -12.22 23.52 3.23
N ALA A 31 -11.11 23.87 2.56
CA ALA A 31 -11.06 25.02 1.68
C ALA A 31 -12.07 24.87 0.54
N SER A 32 -12.13 23.70 -0.10
CA SER A 32 -13.04 23.39 -1.20
C SER A 32 -14.50 23.49 -0.78
N GLU A 33 -14.87 22.88 0.36
CA GLU A 33 -16.24 22.92 0.89
C GLU A 33 -16.68 24.36 1.19
N LYS A 34 -15.82 25.17 1.82
CA LYS A 34 -16.11 26.58 2.15
C LYS A 34 -16.49 27.45 0.96
N ILE A 35 -15.91 27.17 -0.19
CA ILE A 35 -16.14 27.94 -1.42
C ILE A 35 -17.09 27.20 -2.38
N GLY A 36 -17.87 26.23 -1.89
CA GLY A 36 -18.91 25.56 -2.69
C GLY A 36 -18.38 24.60 -3.75
N ARG A 37 -17.21 23.98 -3.54
CA ARG A 37 -16.71 22.87 -4.38
C ARG A 37 -16.96 21.54 -3.71
N LYS A 38 -17.14 20.51 -4.53
CA LYS A 38 -17.07 19.12 -4.10
C LYS A 38 -15.60 18.74 -3.93
N TRP A 39 -15.31 17.71 -3.15
CA TRP A 39 -13.93 17.27 -2.94
C TRP A 39 -13.82 15.76 -2.75
N ILE A 40 -12.65 15.23 -3.09
CA ILE A 40 -12.22 13.85 -2.82
C ILE A 40 -10.86 13.94 -2.16
N GLY A 41 -10.73 13.41 -0.95
CA GLY A 41 -9.46 13.34 -0.22
C GLY A 41 -9.00 11.89 -0.09
N ILE A 42 -7.75 11.62 -0.41
CA ILE A 42 -7.12 10.30 -0.22
C ILE A 42 -5.96 10.46 0.76
N ASP A 43 -5.86 9.55 1.70
CA ASP A 43 -4.72 9.42 2.59
C ASP A 43 -4.55 7.96 3.01
N ILE A 44 -3.31 7.54 3.30
CA ILE A 44 -3.03 6.20 3.81
C ILE A 44 -3.48 6.03 5.27
N SER A 45 -3.57 7.13 6.00
CA SER A 45 -3.93 7.16 7.41
C SER A 45 -5.42 7.37 7.61
N ILE A 46 -6.07 6.43 8.31
CA ILE A 46 -7.48 6.59 8.72
C ILE A 46 -7.72 7.84 9.58
N LYS A 47 -6.68 8.36 10.25
CA LYS A 47 -6.77 9.58 11.06
C LYS A 47 -7.10 10.81 10.21
N ALA A 48 -6.77 10.80 8.92
CA ALA A 48 -7.11 11.90 8.01
C ALA A 48 -8.63 12.07 7.91
N TYR A 49 -9.39 10.97 7.83
CA TYR A 49 -10.86 11.01 7.80
C TYR A 49 -11.46 11.65 9.06
N GLU A 50 -10.99 11.24 10.24
CA GLU A 50 -11.44 11.83 11.51
C GLU A 50 -11.15 13.34 11.57
N LEU A 51 -9.97 13.74 11.09
CA LEU A 51 -9.58 15.14 11.07
C LEU A 51 -10.42 15.97 10.09
N VAL A 52 -10.77 15.43 8.92
CA VAL A 52 -11.69 16.07 7.97
C VAL A 52 -13.02 16.38 8.65
N LYS A 53 -13.64 15.42 9.34
CA LYS A 53 -14.92 15.64 10.05
C LYS A 53 -14.83 16.76 11.08
N VAL A 54 -13.81 16.70 11.96
CA VAL A 54 -13.60 17.70 13.02
C VAL A 54 -13.38 19.08 12.42
N ARG A 55 -12.55 19.19 11.38
CA ARG A 55 -12.23 20.50 10.78
C ARG A 55 -13.39 21.08 9.99
N LEU A 56 -14.19 20.27 9.30
CA LEU A 56 -15.39 20.77 8.62
C LEU A 56 -16.40 21.32 9.62
N ALA A 57 -16.65 20.60 10.73
CA ALA A 57 -17.55 21.07 11.77
C ALA A 57 -17.06 22.37 12.43
N LYS A 58 -15.76 22.47 12.72
CA LYS A 58 -15.16 23.66 13.34
C LYS A 58 -15.09 24.86 12.40
N ASP A 59 -14.60 24.66 11.18
CA ASP A 59 -14.19 25.76 10.31
C ASP A 59 -15.36 26.30 9.47
N ILE A 60 -16.49 25.58 9.34
CA ILE A 60 -17.65 25.95 8.50
C ILE A 60 -18.86 26.43 9.34
N GLU A 61 -18.72 26.57 10.67
CA GLU A 61 -19.76 27.13 11.57
C GLU A 61 -21.16 26.50 11.39
N LEU A 62 -21.22 25.18 11.26
CA LEU A 62 -22.49 24.47 11.20
C LEU A 62 -22.76 23.83 12.57
N GLU A 63 -23.88 24.20 13.19
CA GLU A 63 -24.31 23.78 14.54
C GLU A 63 -24.46 22.25 14.75
N ASN A 64 -24.14 21.40 13.78
CA ASN A 64 -24.26 19.96 13.93
C ASN A 64 -23.17 19.15 13.23
N THR A 65 -22.20 18.66 14.00
CA THR A 65 -21.23 17.62 13.61
C THR A 65 -21.94 16.38 13.03
N LEU A 66 -23.14 16.05 13.54
CA LEU A 66 -23.99 14.95 13.06
C LEU A 66 -24.41 15.09 11.57
N PHE A 67 -24.42 16.30 11.02
CA PHE A 67 -24.80 16.54 9.63
C PHE A 67 -23.77 15.98 8.65
N TYR A 68 -22.48 16.13 8.96
CA TYR A 68 -21.39 15.65 8.10
C TYR A 68 -21.10 14.16 8.28
N GLU A 69 -21.41 13.56 9.44
CA GLU A 69 -21.35 12.10 9.61
C GLU A 69 -22.24 11.37 8.60
N LYS A 70 -23.36 11.98 8.18
CA LYS A 70 -24.28 11.42 7.20
C LYS A 70 -23.95 11.76 5.74
N LYS A 71 -23.07 12.75 5.49
CA LYS A 71 -22.81 13.30 4.14
C LYS A 71 -21.45 12.90 3.58
N ILE A 72 -20.46 12.59 4.43
CA ILE A 72 -19.11 12.20 4.00
C ILE A 72 -19.05 10.68 3.89
N SER A 73 -18.84 10.16 2.68
CA SER A 73 -18.53 8.75 2.46
C SER A 73 -17.03 8.50 2.64
N CYS A 74 -16.68 7.49 3.44
CA CYS A 74 -15.31 6.99 3.56
C CYS A 74 -15.26 5.58 2.98
N ILE A 75 -14.37 5.38 2.00
CA ILE A 75 -14.12 4.07 1.41
C ILE A 75 -12.70 3.68 1.78
N THR A 76 -12.55 2.59 2.54
CA THR A 76 -11.26 2.03 2.95
C THR A 76 -10.87 0.79 2.16
N THR A 77 -11.83 0.21 1.43
CA THR A 77 -11.56 -0.86 0.47
C THR A 77 -10.88 -0.26 -0.76
N PRO A 78 -9.63 -0.68 -1.08
CA PRO A 78 -8.98 -0.25 -2.30
C PRO A 78 -9.87 -0.60 -3.50
N PRO A 79 -10.05 0.32 -4.47
CA PRO A 79 -10.82 0.01 -5.66
C PRO A 79 -10.18 -1.15 -6.40
N LYS A 80 -11.00 -2.10 -6.87
CA LYS A 80 -10.54 -3.10 -7.83
C LYS A 80 -10.19 -2.39 -9.13
N ARG A 81 -9.08 -2.79 -9.76
CA ARG A 81 -8.71 -2.30 -11.10
C ARG A 81 -9.82 -2.68 -12.08
N THR A 82 -10.49 -1.69 -12.64
CA THR A 82 -11.64 -1.86 -13.55
C THR A 82 -11.21 -2.17 -14.98
N ASP A 83 -9.93 -2.02 -15.29
CA ASP A 83 -9.32 -2.37 -16.58
C ASP A 83 -8.96 -3.86 -16.68
N LEU A 84 -9.17 -4.63 -15.61
CA LEU A 84 -8.87 -6.04 -15.54
C LEU A 84 -10.18 -6.85 -15.53
N GLU A 85 -10.16 -8.02 -16.17
CA GLU A 85 -11.32 -8.92 -16.24
C GLU A 85 -11.87 -9.28 -14.85
N GLU A 86 -13.17 -9.58 -14.74
CA GLU A 86 -13.84 -9.88 -13.45
C GLU A 86 -13.17 -11.03 -12.67
N ASN A 87 -12.50 -11.95 -13.37
CA ASN A 87 -11.78 -13.09 -12.82
C ASN A 87 -10.26 -12.89 -12.72
N TYR A 88 -9.76 -11.66 -12.88
CA TYR A 88 -8.35 -11.37 -12.72
C TYR A 88 -7.92 -11.59 -11.27
N GLU A 89 -7.12 -12.64 -11.04
CA GLU A 89 -6.39 -12.82 -9.80
C GLU A 89 -4.98 -12.30 -9.99
N GLU A 90 -4.63 -11.24 -9.24
CA GLU A 90 -3.27 -10.69 -9.25
C GLU A 90 -2.27 -11.80 -8.89
N GLU A 91 -1.25 -12.00 -9.72
CA GLU A 91 -0.14 -12.89 -9.42
C GLU A 91 1.00 -12.13 -8.76
N LYS A 92 1.65 -12.76 -7.79
CA LYS A 92 2.87 -12.24 -7.18
C LYS A 92 3.92 -13.33 -7.11
N SER A 93 5.17 -12.88 -7.11
CA SER A 93 6.29 -13.78 -6.92
C SER A 93 6.73 -13.80 -5.46
N VAL A 94 6.83 -14.99 -4.89
CA VAL A 94 7.59 -15.21 -3.64
C VAL A 94 9.05 -15.40 -4.03
N TYR A 95 9.95 -14.60 -3.45
CA TYR A 95 11.36 -14.58 -3.83
C TYR A 95 12.28 -14.89 -2.64
N ILE A 96 13.47 -15.38 -2.97
CA ILE A 96 14.58 -15.59 -2.04
C ILE A 96 15.75 -14.70 -2.46
N ILE A 97 16.21 -13.82 -1.57
CA ILE A 97 17.39 -12.99 -1.76
C ILE A 97 18.47 -13.39 -0.75
N SER A 98 19.73 -13.44 -1.19
CA SER A 98 20.90 -13.61 -0.32
C SER A 98 21.74 -12.34 -0.26
N ASN A 99 22.45 -12.12 0.84
CA ASN A 99 23.51 -11.12 0.97
C ASN A 99 24.77 -11.80 1.53
N PRO A 100 25.97 -11.59 0.97
CA PRO A 100 27.22 -12.16 1.49
C PRO A 100 27.52 -11.90 2.98
N LYS A 101 26.99 -10.82 3.57
CA LYS A 101 27.10 -10.54 5.02
C LYS A 101 26.31 -11.52 5.89
N HIS A 102 25.31 -12.16 5.29
CA HIS A 102 24.28 -12.96 5.93
C HIS A 102 24.43 -14.42 5.47
N ILE A 103 25.43 -15.10 6.04
CA ILE A 103 25.74 -16.50 5.68
C ILE A 103 24.61 -17.41 6.18
N ASN A 104 24.09 -18.25 5.28
CA ASN A 104 22.96 -19.17 5.53
C ASN A 104 21.67 -18.47 6.00
N GLU A 105 21.55 -17.18 5.70
CA GLU A 105 20.34 -16.41 5.92
C GLU A 105 19.83 -15.87 4.58
N TYR A 106 18.52 -15.98 4.40
CA TYR A 106 17.86 -15.62 3.16
C TYR A 106 16.65 -14.76 3.45
N LYS A 107 16.55 -13.65 2.73
CA LYS A 107 15.37 -12.81 2.77
C LYS A 107 14.30 -13.42 1.89
N VAL A 108 13.17 -13.76 2.50
CA VAL A 108 12.00 -14.32 1.81
C VAL A 108 10.90 -13.28 1.84
N GLY A 109 10.42 -12.90 0.65
CA GLY A 109 9.42 -11.85 0.52
C GLY A 109 8.53 -11.99 -0.71
N ILE A 110 7.52 -11.12 -0.80
CA ILE A 110 6.58 -11.08 -1.93
C ILE A 110 6.75 -9.78 -2.73
N ALA A 111 6.75 -9.89 -4.05
CA ALA A 111 6.70 -8.74 -4.95
C ALA A 111 6.02 -9.09 -6.27
N SER A 112 5.40 -8.11 -6.92
CA SER A 112 4.89 -8.28 -8.30
C SER A 112 6.04 -8.47 -9.30
N ASN A 113 7.23 -7.91 -9.02
CA ASN A 113 8.44 -8.14 -9.82
C ASN A 113 9.69 -8.23 -8.91
N PRO A 114 10.22 -9.45 -8.67
CA PRO A 114 11.41 -9.65 -7.83
C PRO A 114 12.66 -8.91 -8.30
N LYS A 115 12.86 -8.72 -9.60
CA LYS A 115 14.03 -8.01 -10.14
C LYS A 115 13.97 -6.53 -9.84
N SER A 116 12.80 -5.91 -10.02
CA SER A 116 12.57 -4.51 -9.62
C SER A 116 12.70 -4.35 -8.11
N ARG A 117 12.18 -5.32 -7.34
CA ARG A 117 12.33 -5.33 -5.87
C ARG A 117 13.79 -5.46 -5.44
N LEU A 118 14.60 -6.29 -6.10
CA LEU A 118 16.05 -6.41 -5.86
C LEU A 118 16.75 -5.06 -6.01
N LYS A 119 16.44 -4.28 -7.05
CA LYS A 119 17.02 -2.94 -7.26
C LYS A 119 16.77 -2.00 -6.07
N SER A 120 15.59 -2.07 -5.44
CA SER A 120 15.28 -1.24 -4.27
C SER A 120 16.20 -1.52 -3.07
N TYR A 121 16.63 -2.78 -2.89
CA TYR A 121 17.60 -3.14 -1.85
C TYR A 121 19.01 -2.64 -2.16
N GLN A 122 19.40 -2.60 -3.43
CA GLN A 122 20.72 -2.14 -3.86
C GLN A 122 20.91 -0.62 -3.73
N ILE A 123 19.82 0.15 -3.76
CA ILE A 123 19.89 1.61 -3.61
C ILE A 123 20.17 2.02 -2.16
N GLY A 124 19.65 1.26 -1.18
CA GLY A 124 19.78 1.57 0.25
C GLY A 124 20.99 0.95 0.96
N ASP A 125 21.76 0.08 0.30
CA ASP A 125 22.92 -0.61 0.90
C ASP A 125 24.24 -0.16 0.25
N PRO A 126 25.20 0.37 1.02
CA PRO A 126 26.52 0.76 0.52
C PRO A 126 27.32 -0.35 -0.17
N GLU A 127 27.09 -1.63 0.18
CA GLU A 127 27.86 -2.77 -0.35
C GLU A 127 27.20 -3.48 -1.53
N ARG A 128 25.97 -3.12 -1.92
CA ARG A 128 25.26 -3.54 -3.14
C ARG A 128 25.33 -5.04 -3.50
N SER A 129 25.44 -5.93 -2.53
CA SER A 129 25.79 -7.34 -2.77
C SER A 129 24.60 -8.31 -2.71
N TYR A 130 23.37 -7.80 -2.61
CA TYR A 130 22.15 -8.62 -2.69
C TYR A 130 22.03 -9.33 -4.04
N LYS A 131 21.72 -10.63 -3.99
CA LYS A 131 21.47 -11.47 -5.15
C LYS A 131 20.12 -12.16 -5.03
N LEU A 132 19.30 -12.05 -6.08
CA LEU A 132 18.09 -12.87 -6.21
C LEU A 132 18.51 -14.31 -6.49
N ARG A 133 18.18 -15.23 -5.58
CA ARG A 133 18.58 -16.64 -5.64
C ARG A 133 17.51 -17.52 -6.29
N TYR A 134 16.25 -17.22 -6.01
CA TYR A 134 15.11 -17.95 -6.54
C TYR A 134 13.85 -17.10 -6.45
N TYR A 135 12.87 -17.38 -7.31
CA TYR A 135 11.51 -16.91 -7.14
C TYR A 135 10.55 -17.86 -7.84
N LEU A 136 9.30 -17.89 -7.36
CA LEU A 136 8.19 -18.55 -8.06
C LEU A 136 7.01 -17.59 -8.08
N THR A 137 6.23 -17.61 -9.17
CA THR A 137 5.03 -16.78 -9.35
C THR A 137 3.80 -17.64 -9.15
N THR A 138 2.86 -17.14 -8.37
CA THR A 138 1.57 -17.80 -8.12
C THR A 138 0.53 -16.74 -7.75
N LYS A 139 -0.73 -17.16 -7.60
CA LYS A 139 -1.83 -16.29 -7.19
C LYS A 139 -1.49 -15.57 -5.88
N THR A 140 -1.87 -14.30 -5.75
CA THR A 140 -1.49 -13.47 -4.58
C THR A 140 -1.94 -14.08 -3.25
N SER A 141 -3.09 -14.77 -3.21
CA SER A 141 -3.58 -15.50 -2.04
C SER A 141 -2.60 -16.62 -1.63
N ILE A 142 -2.20 -17.45 -2.58
CA ILE A 142 -1.23 -18.54 -2.38
C ILE A 142 0.14 -17.97 -1.99
N ALA A 143 0.62 -16.93 -2.67
CA ALA A 143 1.91 -16.31 -2.40
C ALA A 143 2.02 -15.80 -0.94
N ARG A 144 0.96 -15.16 -0.43
CA ARG A 144 0.89 -14.70 0.98
C ARG A 144 0.94 -15.84 1.98
N ASN A 145 0.26 -16.94 1.68
CA ASN A 145 0.27 -18.10 2.57
C ASN A 145 1.61 -18.84 2.51
N LEU A 146 2.21 -18.92 1.32
CA LEU A 146 3.53 -19.51 1.10
C LEU A 146 4.62 -18.74 1.84
N GLU A 147 4.67 -17.41 1.74
CA GLU A 147 5.64 -16.61 2.50
C GLU A 147 5.53 -16.90 4.00
N LYS A 148 4.31 -16.84 4.56
CA LYS A 148 4.05 -17.15 5.97
C LYS A 148 4.49 -18.56 6.34
N TYR A 149 4.20 -19.54 5.49
CA TYR A 149 4.57 -20.94 5.68
C TYR A 149 6.10 -21.09 5.80
N ILE A 150 6.86 -20.49 4.89
CA ILE A 150 8.32 -20.54 4.92
C ILE A 150 8.88 -19.88 6.18
N HIS A 151 8.35 -18.71 6.56
CA HIS A 151 8.75 -18.05 7.80
C HIS A 151 8.41 -18.89 9.04
N GLN A 152 7.30 -19.61 9.07
CA GLN A 152 6.96 -20.48 10.21
C GLN A 152 7.79 -21.77 10.25
N LYS A 153 8.17 -22.31 9.09
CA LYS A 153 8.84 -23.61 8.98
C LYS A 153 10.33 -23.56 9.33
N PHE A 154 10.96 -22.41 9.13
CA PHE A 154 12.40 -22.23 9.34
C PHE A 154 12.66 -21.19 10.42
N PRO A 155 13.79 -21.28 11.16
CA PRO A 155 14.19 -20.21 12.09
C PRO A 155 14.23 -18.87 11.36
N ASN A 156 13.56 -17.86 11.91
CA ASN A 156 13.46 -16.56 11.28
C ASN A 156 13.81 -15.42 12.25
N LYS A 157 14.19 -14.28 11.66
CA LYS A 157 14.29 -12.99 12.33
C LYS A 157 13.79 -11.91 11.38
N HIS A 158 12.65 -11.31 11.71
CA HIS A 158 11.94 -10.36 10.85
C HIS A 158 11.65 -10.97 9.46
N GLU A 159 12.19 -10.39 8.39
CA GLU A 159 11.99 -10.84 7.01
C GLU A 159 13.07 -11.83 6.54
N TRP A 160 13.95 -12.28 7.44
CA TRP A 160 15.04 -13.20 7.13
C TRP A 160 14.80 -14.58 7.72
N VAL A 161 15.17 -15.60 6.95
CA VAL A 161 15.04 -17.01 7.27
C VAL A 161 16.42 -17.67 7.25
N SER A 162 16.78 -18.37 8.32
CA SER A 162 18.05 -19.08 8.44
C SER A 162 17.88 -20.56 8.08
N GLY A 163 18.81 -21.12 7.30
CA GLY A 163 18.77 -22.53 6.94
C GLY A 163 19.55 -22.86 5.67
N ASP A 164 19.34 -24.08 5.17
CA ASP A 164 19.88 -24.51 3.89
C ASP A 164 19.04 -23.97 2.73
N PHE A 165 19.69 -23.38 1.74
CA PHE A 165 19.01 -22.78 0.58
C PHE A 165 18.17 -23.78 -0.21
N LEU A 166 18.70 -24.98 -0.44
CA LEU A 166 18.03 -25.99 -1.25
C LEU A 166 16.76 -26.46 -0.52
N LYS A 167 16.85 -26.69 0.80
CA LYS A 167 15.66 -27.03 1.62
C LYS A 167 14.58 -25.95 1.55
N ILE A 168 14.94 -24.68 1.70
CA ILE A 168 13.96 -23.57 1.61
C ILE A 168 13.31 -23.55 0.22
N LYS A 169 14.11 -23.70 -0.84
CA LYS A 169 13.62 -23.72 -2.22
C LYS A 169 12.68 -24.91 -2.48
N GLU A 170 13.05 -26.11 -2.05
CA GLU A 170 12.24 -27.32 -2.22
C GLU A 170 10.89 -27.18 -1.52
N GLU A 171 10.87 -26.62 -0.30
CA GLU A 171 9.62 -26.37 0.42
C GLU A 171 8.73 -25.33 -0.26
N MET A 172 9.33 -24.31 -0.89
CA MET A 172 8.56 -23.36 -1.70
C MET A 172 7.91 -24.03 -2.90
N ILE A 173 8.64 -24.89 -3.61
CA ILE A 173 8.13 -25.64 -4.78
C ILE A 173 7.01 -26.57 -4.33
N ARG A 174 7.27 -27.40 -3.32
CA ARG A 174 6.31 -28.36 -2.78
C ARG A 174 5.00 -27.70 -2.35
N TYR A 175 5.08 -26.58 -1.62
CA TYR A 175 3.89 -25.87 -1.20
C TYR A 175 3.11 -25.30 -2.39
N SER A 176 3.82 -24.77 -3.40
CA SER A 176 3.17 -24.26 -4.61
C SER A 176 2.44 -25.37 -5.37
N GLU A 177 3.05 -26.55 -5.52
CA GLU A 177 2.45 -27.70 -6.22
C GLU A 177 1.21 -28.25 -5.51
N LEU A 178 1.20 -28.26 -4.17
CA LEU A 178 0.07 -28.76 -3.37
C LEU A 178 -1.14 -27.81 -3.34
N ASN A 179 -0.94 -26.53 -3.65
CA ASN A 179 -1.97 -25.50 -3.55
C ASN A 179 -2.30 -24.84 -4.90
N HIS A 180 -1.78 -25.42 -6.00
CA HIS A 180 -2.03 -24.95 -7.37
C HIS A 180 -3.38 -25.39 -7.92
#